data_AF-A0ABD0PLC5-F1
#
_entry.id   AF-A0ABD0PLC5-F1
#
_cell.length_a   1.000
_cell.length_b   1.000
_cell.length_c   1.000
_cell.angle_alpha   90.00
_cell.angle_beta   90.00
_cell.angle_gamma   90.00
#
_symmetry.space_group_name_H-M   'P 1'
#
loop_
_entity.id
_entity.type
_entity.pdbx_description
1 polymer ?
#
loop_
_entity_poly.entity_id
_entity_poly.type
_entity_poly.pdbx_seq_one_letter_code
_entity_poly.pdbx_strand_id
1 'polypeptide(L)' 'VTFHFRTQLCNDERTVIDDSKKAGMPMEMVIGNLFKLDVWETLLMSMHIGEVAEFWCDVI' A
#
# COMPACT_ATOMS: atom_id res chain seq x y z
N VAL A 1 11.31 -2.05 4.03
CA VAL A 1 10.98 -1.15 2.90
C VAL A 1 10.29 0.08 3.43
N THR A 2 10.59 1.24 2.84
CA THR A 2 9.99 2.54 3.21
C THR A 2 9.27 3.08 2.00
N PHE A 3 7.97 3.38 2.11
CA PHE A 3 7.13 3.73 0.98
C PHE A 3 5.97 4.65 1.39
N HIS A 4 5.41 5.33 0.39
CA HIS A 4 4.13 6.03 0.54
C HIS A 4 3.02 5.20 -0.09
N PHE A 5 1.86 5.20 0.55
CA PHE A 5 0.65 4.56 0.04
C PHE A 5 -0.55 5.48 0.18
N ARG A 6 -1.60 5.13 -0.57
CA ARG A 6 -2.96 5.62 -0.44
C ARG A 6 -3.91 4.45 -0.62
N THR A 7 -4.85 4.25 0.29
CA THR A 7 -5.95 3.28 0.15
C THR A 7 -7.23 4.03 -0.21
N GLN A 8 -8.06 3.45 -1.06
CA GLN A 8 -9.33 4.04 -1.48
C GLN A 8 -10.39 2.98 -1.77
N LEU A 9 -11.65 3.33 -1.57
CA LEU A 9 -12.79 2.51 -1.99
C LEU A 9 -12.88 2.49 -3.53
N CYS A 10 -13.43 1.41 -4.06
CA CYS A 10 -13.72 1.26 -5.49
C CYS A 10 -15.09 1.84 -5.90
N ASN A 11 -15.60 2.84 -5.16
CA ASN A 11 -16.79 3.59 -5.54
C ASN A 11 -16.48 4.66 -6.59
N ASP A 12 -17.52 5.25 -7.18
CA ASP A 12 -17.38 6.29 -8.21
C ASP A 12 -16.57 7.49 -7.73
N GLU A 13 -16.67 7.83 -6.43
CA GLU A 13 -15.94 8.93 -5.82
C GLU A 13 -14.48 8.60 -5.48
N ARG A 14 -14.04 7.33 -5.63
CA ARG A 14 -12.73 6.83 -5.17
C ARG A 14 -12.38 7.32 -3.77
N THR A 15 -13.31 7.11 -2.83
CA THR A 15 -13.20 7.67 -1.47
C THR A 15 -11.90 7.21 -0.81
N VAL A 16 -11.02 8.16 -0.50
CA VAL A 16 -9.74 7.89 0.17
C VAL A 16 -9.98 7.51 1.62
N ILE A 17 -9.41 6.38 2.04
CA ILE A 17 -9.48 5.90 3.42
C ILE A 17 -8.22 6.35 4.16
N ASP A 18 -7.04 5.99 3.65
CA ASP A 18 -5.74 6.39 4.22
C ASP A 18 -4.83 7.00 3.16
N ASP A 19 -3.99 7.94 3.58
CA ASP A 19 -2.96 8.57 2.73
C ASP A 19 -1.75 8.98 3.57
N SER A 20 -0.66 8.23 3.42
CA SER A 20 0.59 8.47 4.16
C SER A 20 1.22 9.84 3.85
N LYS A 21 1.02 10.39 2.64
CA LYS A 21 1.54 11.73 2.31
C LYS A 21 0.75 12.81 3.03
N LYS A 22 -0.57 12.65 3.20
CA LYS A 22 -1.39 13.55 4.03
C LYS A 22 -1.04 13.44 5.50
N ALA A 23 -0.70 12.25 5.98
CA ALA A 23 -0.21 12.04 7.34
C ALA A 23 1.21 12.60 7.58
N GLY A 24 1.94 12.94 6.52
CA GLY A 24 3.26 13.58 6.59
C GLY A 24 4.43 12.64 6.88
N MET A 25 4.19 11.33 6.97
CA MET A 25 5.24 10.33 7.24
C MET A 25 5.09 9.10 6.33
N PRO A 26 6.19 8.57 5.76
CA PRO A 26 6.14 7.32 5.01
C PRO A 26 5.90 6.13 5.95
N MET A 27 5.43 5.03 5.37
CA MET A 27 5.27 3.76 6.08
C MET A 27 6.58 2.97 6.03
N GLU A 28 6.95 2.34 7.14
CA GLU A 28 8.06 1.39 7.23
C GLU A 28 7.52 -0.02 7.50
N MET A 29 7.95 -0.98 6.68
CA MET A 29 7.57 -2.39 6.81
C MET A 29 8.81 -3.29 6.73
N VAL A 30 8.89 -4.28 7.61
CA VAL A 30 9.92 -5.33 7.58
C VAL A 30 9.34 -6.55 6.88
N ILE A 31 9.98 -6.99 5.78
CA ILE A 31 9.55 -8.16 5.00
C ILE A 31 10.01 -9.45 5.68
N GLY A 32 9.15 -10.47 5.69
CA GLY A 32 9.51 -11.83 6.11
C GLY A 32 9.43 -12.09 7.61
N ASN A 33 8.75 -11.24 8.38
CA ASN A 33 8.60 -11.40 9.82
C ASN A 33 7.11 -11.47 10.22
N LEU A 34 6.57 -12.69 10.33
CA LEU A 34 5.38 -13.20 11.06
C LEU A 34 4.17 -12.30 11.44
N PHE A 35 3.97 -11.14 10.84
CA PHE A 35 2.83 -10.25 11.05
C PHE A 35 2.07 -10.01 9.73
N LYS A 36 1.13 -10.93 9.48
CA LYS A 36 -0.04 -10.91 8.58
C LYS A 36 -0.37 -9.58 7.90
N LEU A 37 0.37 -9.23 6.85
CA LEU A 37 -0.04 -8.28 5.82
C LEU A 37 0.39 -8.81 4.46
N ASP A 38 0.08 -10.08 4.20
CA ASP A 38 0.58 -10.87 3.07
C ASP A 38 0.36 -10.19 1.70
N VAL A 39 -0.74 -9.45 1.55
CA VAL A 39 -1.00 -8.67 0.33
C VAL A 39 0.05 -7.59 0.12
N TRP A 40 0.42 -6.84 1.16
CA TRP A 40 1.38 -5.74 1.05
C TRP A 40 2.78 -6.21 0.66
N GLU A 41 3.24 -7.34 1.21
CA GLU A 41 4.53 -7.93 0.81
C GLU A 41 4.50 -8.30 -0.68
N THR A 42 3.43 -8.94 -1.13
CA THR A 42 3.25 -9.33 -2.54
C THR A 42 3.30 -8.11 -3.46
N LEU A 43 2.57 -7.03 -3.12
CA LEU A 43 2.54 -5.80 -3.92
C LEU A 43 3.91 -5.11 -3.93
N LEU A 44 4.56 -4.96 -2.78
CA LEU A 44 5.82 -4.23 -2.67
C LEU A 44 6.99 -4.99 -3.28
N MET A 45 6.96 -6.33 -3.26
CA MET A 45 7.98 -7.16 -3.91
C MET A 45 7.92 -7.11 -5.45
N SER A 46 6.80 -6.71 -6.04
CA SER A 46 6.70 -6.53 -7.50
C SER A 46 7.16 -5.15 -7.97
N MET A 47 7.51 -4.23 -7.07
CA MET A 47 7.83 -2.84 -7.41
C MET A 47 9.32 -2.55 -7.40
N HIS A 48 9.75 -1.66 -8.30
CA HIS A 48 11.09 -1.06 -8.28
C HIS A 48 11.16 0.19 -7.38
N ILE A 49 12.38 0.56 -6.96
CA ILE A 49 12.61 1.78 -6.16
C ILE A 49 12.14 3.01 -6.96
N GLY A 50 11.25 3.80 -6.35
CA GLY A 50 10.68 5.01 -6.97
C GLY A 50 9.46 4.75 -7.84
N GLU A 51 9.06 3.49 -8.03
CA GLU A 51 7.84 3.14 -8.77
C GLU A 51 6.58 3.64 -8.04
N VAL A 52 5.58 4.04 -8.83
CA VAL A 52 4.22 4.34 -8.36
C VAL A 52 3.25 3.47 -9.13
N ALA A 53 2.57 2.57 -8.43
CA ALA A 53 1.62 1.62 -8.99
C ALA A 53 0.26 1.73 -8.29
N GLU A 54 -0.81 1.38 -9.01
CA GLU A 54 -2.17 1.23 -8.46
C GLU A 54 -2.54 -0.25 -8.51
N PHE A 55 -2.98 -0.80 -7.38
CA PHE A 55 -3.39 -2.19 -7.26
C PHE A 55 -4.86 -2.26 -6.90
N TRP A 56 -5.64 -2.93 -7.74
CA TRP A 56 -7.00 -3.32 -7.40
C TRP A 56 -6.96 -4.65 -6.65
N CYS A 57 -7.51 -4.67 -5.44
CA CYS A 57 -7.51 -5.84 -4.58
C CYS A 57 -8.96 -6.27 -4.32
N ASP A 58 -9.28 -7.53 -4.62
CA ASP A 58 -10.54 -8.14 -4.22
C ASP A 58 -10.51 -8.54 -2.73
N VAL A 59 -11.66 -8.89 -2.17
CA VAL A 59 -11.84 -9.33 -0.78
C VAL A 59 -11.61 -10.84 -0.58
N ILE A 60 -11.24 -11.56 -1.63
CA ILE A 60 -11.15 -13.04 -1.67
C ILE A 60 -9.75 -13.53 -1.31
#